data_AF-A0A0B7G083-F1
#
_entry.id   AF-A0A0B7G083-F1
#
_cell.length_a   1.000
_cell.length_b   1.000
_cell.length_c   1.000
_cell.angle_alpha   90.00
_cell.angle_beta   90.00
_cell.angle_gamma   90.00
#
_symmetry.space_group_name_H-M   'P 1'
#
loop_
_entity.id
_entity.type
_entity.pdbx_description
1 polymer ?
#
loop_
_entity_poly.entity_id
_entity_poly.type
_entity_poly.pdbx_seq_one_letter_code
_entity_poly.pdbx_strand_id
1 'polypeptide(L)'
;MTEMVAIALYLLEHHGKGTTWDIHTLRPSQLAAFYRWFIFIPANVYPTITVVEFPGRFMRVPADSPIDSKTVESWVTDGTFIKQGEIWKLMEQEMTKGLQDGVFLLGTEEPTLLDVLVALIAQWPPNPRYIWLEENCPKLVNNTRKTLKSKVIGDAFRGGGLNAFL
;
A
#
# COMPACT_ATOMS: atom_id res chain seq x y z
N MET A 1 4.78 -19.47 8.78
CA MET A 1 5.43 -18.17 8.51
C MET A 1 4.42 -17.07 8.82
N THR A 2 4.81 -16.03 9.53
CA THR A 2 3.99 -14.84 9.83
C THR A 2 4.56 -13.62 9.10
N GLU A 3 3.84 -12.49 9.10
CA GLU A 3 4.13 -11.26 8.34
C GLU A 3 3.93 -11.36 6.82
N MET A 4 2.99 -10.57 6.29
CA MET A 4 2.62 -10.62 4.86
C MET A 4 3.83 -10.39 3.93
N VAL A 5 4.72 -9.46 4.31
CA VAL A 5 5.89 -9.12 3.51
C VAL A 5 6.96 -10.21 3.59
N ALA A 6 7.17 -10.84 4.75
CA ALA A 6 8.11 -11.94 4.88
C ALA A 6 7.65 -13.16 4.06
N ILE A 7 6.35 -13.47 4.09
CA ILE A 7 5.74 -14.52 3.26
C ILE A 7 5.93 -14.20 1.77
N ALA A 8 5.64 -12.96 1.37
CA ALA A 8 5.83 -12.50 0.00
C ALA A 8 7.28 -12.63 -0.47
N LEU A 9 8.26 -12.19 0.33
CA LEU A 9 9.68 -12.31 0.02
C LEU A 9 10.15 -13.76 -0.04
N TYR A 10 9.68 -14.61 0.88
CA TYR A 10 10.00 -16.04 0.85
C TYR A 10 9.51 -16.70 -0.44
N LEU A 11 8.26 -16.45 -0.84
CA LEU A 11 7.69 -16.99 -2.06
C LEU A 11 8.44 -16.46 -3.30
N LEU A 12 8.80 -15.19 -3.30
CA LEU A 12 9.55 -14.55 -4.38
C LEU A 12 10.94 -15.18 -4.56
N GLU A 13 11.66 -15.42 -3.47
CA GLU A 13 12.99 -16.05 -3.52
C GLU A 13 12.92 -17.51 -4.00
N HIS A 14 11.92 -18.27 -3.54
CA HIS A 14 11.81 -19.70 -3.85
C HIS A 14 11.18 -19.99 -5.21
N HIS A 15 10.30 -19.11 -5.70
CA HIS A 15 9.50 -19.36 -6.90
C HIS A 15 9.67 -18.30 -7.99
N GLY A 16 10.29 -17.16 -7.69
CA GLY A 16 10.49 -16.08 -8.65
C GLY A 16 11.62 -16.34 -9.64
N LYS A 17 12.63 -17.14 -9.27
CA LYS A 17 13.83 -17.36 -10.07
C LYS A 17 13.50 -17.89 -11.48
N GLY A 18 13.99 -17.20 -12.51
CA GLY A 18 13.74 -17.54 -13.91
C GLY A 18 12.33 -17.19 -14.43
N THR A 19 11.52 -16.48 -13.65
CA THR A 19 10.22 -15.94 -14.07
C THR A 19 10.32 -14.43 -14.27
N THR A 20 9.23 -13.80 -14.73
CA THR A 20 9.12 -12.32 -14.78
C THR A 20 9.17 -11.65 -13.40
N TRP A 21 9.09 -12.43 -12.32
CA TRP A 21 9.16 -11.96 -10.93
C TRP A 21 10.57 -12.09 -10.32
N ASP A 22 11.57 -12.51 -11.09
CA ASP A 22 12.92 -12.73 -10.57
C ASP A 22 13.59 -11.42 -10.14
N ILE A 23 13.64 -11.17 -8.82
CA ILE A 23 14.23 -9.96 -8.24
C ILE A 23 15.74 -9.86 -8.47
N HIS A 24 16.42 -10.97 -8.78
CA HIS A 24 17.86 -10.96 -9.06
C HIS A 24 18.18 -10.39 -10.44
N THR A 25 17.17 -10.17 -11.28
CA THR A 25 17.30 -9.45 -12.56
C THR A 25 17.28 -7.93 -12.41
N LEU A 26 16.89 -7.42 -11.24
CA LEU A 26 16.84 -5.99 -10.96
C LEU A 26 18.25 -5.40 -10.85
N ARG A 27 18.43 -4.18 -11.38
CA ARG A 27 19.66 -3.41 -11.13
C ARG A 27 19.78 -3.07 -9.65
N PRO A 28 21.00 -2.85 -9.11
CA PRO A 28 21.20 -2.55 -7.70
C PRO A 28 20.32 -1.40 -7.15
N SER A 29 20.11 -0.34 -7.94
CA SER A 29 19.24 0.78 -7.56
C SER A 29 17.76 0.40 -7.48
N GLN A 30 17.28 -0.46 -8.39
CA GLN A 30 15.91 -0.96 -8.39
C GLN A 30 15.68 -1.90 -7.21
N LEU A 31 16.66 -2.77 -6.92
CA LEU A 31 16.61 -3.68 -5.78
C LEU A 31 16.62 -2.92 -4.45
N ALA A 32 17.43 -1.87 -4.34
CA ALA A 32 17.43 -0.99 -3.16
C ALA A 32 16.08 -0.28 -2.98
N ALA A 33 15.47 0.22 -4.06
CA ALA A 33 14.14 0.82 -4.02
C ALA A 33 13.06 -0.21 -3.63
N PHE A 34 13.12 -1.42 -4.20
CA PHE A 34 12.24 -2.53 -3.85
C PHE A 34 12.24 -2.77 -2.34
N TYR A 35 13.41 -3.05 -1.76
CA TYR A 35 13.52 -3.34 -0.32
C TYR A 35 13.12 -2.14 0.55
N ARG A 36 13.53 -0.92 0.18
CA ARG A 36 13.14 0.30 0.91
C ARG A 36 11.61 0.37 1.04
N TRP A 37 10.89 0.21 -0.06
CA TRP A 37 9.43 0.34 -0.04
C TRP A 37 8.72 -0.88 0.54
N PHE A 38 9.27 -2.09 0.34
CA PHE A 38 8.79 -3.32 0.98
C PHE A 38 8.88 -3.27 2.50
N ILE A 39 9.80 -2.50 3.06
CA ILE A 39 9.90 -2.28 4.50
C ILE A 39 9.06 -1.07 4.91
N PHE A 40 9.13 0.04 4.16
CA PHE A 40 8.46 1.28 4.51
C PHE A 40 6.93 1.12 4.58
N ILE A 41 6.32 0.46 3.60
CA ILE A 41 4.87 0.29 3.52
C ILE A 41 4.27 -0.44 4.74
N PRO A 42 4.70 -1.66 5.09
CA PRO A 42 4.17 -2.33 6.28
C PRO A 42 4.53 -1.61 7.58
N ALA A 43 5.64 -0.87 7.63
CA ALA A 43 6.03 -0.13 8.83
C ALA A 43 5.26 1.19 9.03
N ASN A 44 4.79 1.84 7.96
CA ASN A 44 4.22 3.19 8.04
C ASN A 44 2.78 3.27 7.55
N VAL A 45 2.40 2.54 6.51
CA VAL A 45 1.03 2.57 5.96
C VAL A 45 0.14 1.59 6.74
N TYR A 46 0.54 0.33 6.85
CA TYR A 46 -0.31 -0.71 7.46
C TYR A 46 -0.80 -0.40 8.90
N PRO A 47 0.02 0.18 9.80
CA PRO A 47 -0.44 0.50 11.15
C PRO A 47 -1.57 1.53 11.15
N THR A 48 -1.53 2.50 10.23
CA THR A 48 -2.57 3.53 10.12
C THR A 48 -3.91 2.95 9.70
N ILE A 49 -3.92 1.92 8.84
CA ILE A 49 -5.15 1.21 8.46
C ILE A 49 -5.80 0.60 9.70
N THR A 50 -5.00 -0.05 10.54
CA THR A 50 -5.53 -0.71 11.75
C THR A 50 -6.11 0.31 12.74
N VAL A 51 -5.47 1.48 12.88
CA VAL A 51 -5.96 2.56 13.75
C VAL A 51 -7.26 3.16 13.22
N VAL A 52 -7.40 3.37 11.90
CA VAL A 52 -8.62 3.91 11.30
C VAL A 52 -9.78 2.91 11.36
N GLU A 53 -9.54 1.66 10.99
CA GLU A 53 -10.61 0.66 10.88
C GLU A 53 -11.05 0.14 12.26
N PHE A 54 -10.15 0.14 13.24
CA PHE A 54 -10.37 -0.45 14.56
C PHE A 54 -9.78 0.38 15.72
N PRO A 55 -10.10 1.69 15.84
CA PRO A 55 -9.49 2.58 16.83
C PRO A 55 -9.71 2.10 18.28
N GLY A 56 -10.87 1.49 18.56
CA GLY A 56 -11.19 0.91 19.87
C GLY A 56 -10.27 -0.24 20.32
N ARG A 57 -9.41 -0.78 19.45
CA ARG A 57 -8.37 -1.75 19.86
C ARG A 57 -7.22 -1.11 20.62
N PHE A 58 -7.01 0.20 20.45
CA PHE A 58 -5.85 0.92 20.99
C PHE A 58 -6.23 1.96 22.04
N MET A 59 -7.50 2.35 22.08
CA MET A 59 -7.99 3.40 22.96
C MET A 59 -8.82 2.80 24.09
N ARG A 60 -8.60 3.28 25.32
CA ARG A 60 -9.42 2.97 26.49
C ARG A 60 -9.75 4.26 27.23
N VAL A 61 -11.03 4.57 27.30
CA VAL A 61 -11.54 5.75 28.00
C VAL A 61 -12.01 5.33 29.40
N PRO A 62 -11.54 6.00 30.48
CA PRO A 62 -12.02 5.76 31.83
C PRO A 62 -13.53 5.99 31.95
N ALA A 63 -14.20 5.23 32.82
CA ALA A 63 -15.66 5.30 32.98
C ALA A 63 -16.14 6.64 33.56
N ASP A 64 -15.28 7.35 34.28
CA ASP A 64 -15.50 8.68 34.87
C ASP A 64 -15.04 9.82 33.96
N SER A 65 -14.57 9.51 32.75
CA SER A 65 -14.19 10.52 31.76
C SER A 65 -15.39 11.39 31.36
N PRO A 66 -15.24 12.72 31.28
CA PRO A 66 -16.27 13.60 30.72
C PRO A 66 -16.37 13.49 29.18
N ILE A 67 -15.44 12.78 28.54
CA ILE A 67 -15.41 12.54 27.09
C ILE A 67 -15.71 11.06 26.86
N ASP A 68 -16.62 10.75 25.93
CA ASP A 68 -16.98 9.37 25.59
C ASP A 68 -15.97 8.72 24.63
N SER A 69 -16.00 7.38 24.53
CA SER A 69 -15.06 6.62 23.71
C SER A 69 -15.16 6.94 22.21
N LYS A 70 -16.36 7.23 21.69
CA LYS A 70 -16.53 7.53 20.26
C LYS A 70 -15.89 8.86 19.90
N THR A 71 -15.99 9.86 20.78
CA THR A 71 -15.31 11.15 20.59
C THR A 71 -13.78 10.99 20.56
N VAL A 72 -13.22 10.15 21.43
CA VAL A 72 -11.78 9.86 21.41
C VAL A 72 -11.38 9.09 20.15
N GLU A 73 -12.17 8.08 19.76
CA GLU A 73 -11.96 7.31 18.53
C GLU A 73 -12.01 8.21 17.28
N SER A 74 -12.91 9.21 17.21
CA SER A 74 -12.98 10.13 16.09
C SER A 74 -11.76 11.02 15.98
N TRP A 75 -11.24 11.55 17.09
CA TRP A 75 -10.03 12.39 17.06
C TRP A 75 -8.80 11.62 16.59
N VAL A 76 -8.63 10.38 17.05
CA VAL A 76 -7.52 9.52 16.60
C VAL A 76 -7.68 9.17 15.13
N THR A 77 -8.90 8.88 14.69
CA THR A 77 -9.21 8.58 13.29
C THR A 77 -8.89 9.79 12.39
N ASP A 78 -9.33 10.99 12.77
CA ASP A 78 -9.07 12.23 12.02
C ASP A 78 -7.57 12.53 11.92
N GLY A 79 -6.85 12.44 13.04
CA GLY A 79 -5.39 12.60 13.05
C GLY A 79 -4.69 11.55 12.18
N THR A 80 -5.21 10.32 12.16
CA THR A 80 -4.66 9.25 11.33
C THR A 80 -4.91 9.48 9.85
N PHE A 81 -6.06 10.03 9.43
CA PHE A 81 -6.27 10.41 8.02
C PHE A 81 -5.30 11.47 7.54
N ILE A 82 -5.02 12.49 8.37
CA ILE A 82 -3.99 13.50 8.06
C ILE A 82 -2.65 12.79 7.86
N LYS A 83 -2.28 11.90 8.78
CA LYS A 83 -1.00 11.18 8.70
C LYS A 83 -0.90 10.25 7.49
N GLN A 84 -1.96 9.50 7.18
CA GLN A 84 -2.04 8.70 5.96
C GLN A 84 -1.84 9.58 4.73
N GLY A 85 -2.47 10.76 4.70
CA GLY A 85 -2.33 11.69 3.58
C GLY A 85 -0.89 12.16 3.36
N GLU A 86 -0.16 12.48 4.43
CA GLU A 86 1.27 12.80 4.35
C GLU A 86 2.10 11.64 3.78
N ILE A 87 1.84 10.41 4.26
CA ILE A 87 2.58 9.22 3.84
C ILE A 87 2.32 8.93 2.35
N TRP A 88 1.06 8.98 1.92
CA TRP A 88 0.68 8.77 0.52
C TRP A 88 1.29 9.82 -0.40
N LYS A 89 1.29 11.10 -0.01
CA LYS A 89 1.95 12.17 -0.77
C LYS A 89 3.46 11.97 -0.88
N LEU A 90 4.11 11.53 0.20
CA LEU A 90 5.52 11.16 0.18
C LEU A 90 5.77 9.99 -0.80
N MET A 91 4.93 8.96 -0.74
CA MET A 91 5.04 7.82 -1.66
C MET A 91 4.82 8.25 -3.11
N GLU A 92 3.79 9.04 -3.41
CA GLU A 92 3.54 9.57 -4.75
C GLU A 92 4.77 10.33 -5.25
N GLN A 93 5.30 11.25 -4.45
CA GLN A 93 6.47 12.04 -4.85
C GLN A 93 7.70 11.17 -5.11
N GLU A 94 8.04 10.27 -4.18
CA GLU A 94 9.31 9.56 -4.21
C GLU A 94 9.30 8.32 -5.12
N MET A 95 8.21 7.55 -5.12
CA MET A 95 8.09 6.34 -5.93
C MET A 95 7.89 6.64 -7.41
N THR A 96 7.29 7.79 -7.73
CA THR A 96 6.99 8.17 -9.11
C THR A 96 7.99 9.16 -9.69
N LYS A 97 9.07 9.45 -8.95
CA LYS A 97 10.14 10.35 -9.37
C LYS A 97 10.84 9.77 -10.61
N GLY A 98 10.67 10.44 -11.75
CA GLY A 98 11.22 9.97 -13.03
C GLY A 98 10.51 8.75 -13.62
N LEU A 99 9.33 8.38 -13.08
CA LEU A 99 8.50 7.32 -13.65
C LEU A 99 8.03 7.73 -15.04
N GLN A 100 8.33 6.89 -16.03
CA GLN A 100 7.91 7.08 -17.41
C GLN A 100 6.56 6.41 -17.66
N ASP A 101 5.86 6.86 -18.70
CA ASP A 101 4.67 6.15 -19.15
C ASP A 101 5.01 4.77 -19.69
N GLY A 102 4.15 3.80 -19.39
CA GLY A 102 4.31 2.41 -19.83
C GLY A 102 5.19 1.53 -18.94
N VAL A 103 5.84 2.08 -17.91
CA VAL A 103 6.62 1.30 -16.94
C VAL A 103 6.00 1.31 -15.54
N PHE A 104 6.38 0.33 -14.73
CA PHE A 104 5.96 0.14 -13.33
C PHE A 104 6.91 0.84 -12.34
N LEU A 105 6.64 0.78 -11.03
CA LEU A 105 7.30 1.63 -10.01
C LEU A 105 8.82 1.47 -9.93
N LEU A 106 9.35 0.31 -10.32
CA LEU A 106 10.79 0.07 -10.40
C LEU A 106 11.39 0.38 -11.78
N GLY A 107 10.61 0.97 -12.69
CA GLY A 107 11.00 1.20 -14.08
C GLY A 107 11.07 -0.09 -14.91
N THR A 108 10.32 -1.11 -14.55
CA THR A 108 10.20 -2.39 -15.28
C THR A 108 9.03 -2.34 -16.24
N GLU A 109 9.08 -3.15 -17.31
CA GLU A 109 7.97 -3.28 -18.28
C GLU A 109 6.81 -4.12 -17.73
N GLU A 110 7.11 -5.05 -16.82
CA GLU A 110 6.14 -5.92 -16.14
C GLU A 110 5.98 -5.51 -14.67
N PRO A 111 4.80 -5.75 -14.06
CA PRO A 111 4.56 -5.42 -12.66
C PRO A 111 5.45 -6.29 -11.76
N THR A 112 5.98 -5.66 -10.72
CA THR A 112 6.72 -6.34 -9.67
C THR A 112 5.85 -6.54 -8.43
N LEU A 113 6.37 -7.27 -7.44
CA LEU A 113 5.63 -7.46 -6.20
C LEU A 113 5.42 -6.14 -5.43
N LEU A 114 6.19 -5.09 -5.75
CA LEU A 114 5.99 -3.75 -5.18
C LEU A 114 4.73 -3.10 -5.73
N ASP A 115 4.47 -3.28 -7.02
CA ASP A 115 3.25 -2.78 -7.66
C ASP A 115 2.02 -3.48 -7.08
N VAL A 116 2.10 -4.80 -6.84
CA VAL A 116 1.05 -5.58 -6.16
C VAL A 116 0.82 -5.08 -4.74
N LEU A 117 1.89 -4.85 -3.96
CA LEU A 117 1.79 -4.35 -2.60
C LEU A 117 1.12 -2.97 -2.55
N VAL A 118 1.50 -2.06 -3.45
CA VAL A 118 0.90 -0.72 -3.57
C VAL A 118 -0.57 -0.82 -3.97
N ALA A 119 -0.91 -1.66 -4.95
CA ALA A 119 -2.30 -1.89 -5.35
C ALA A 119 -3.16 -2.44 -4.20
N LEU A 120 -2.57 -3.28 -3.34
CA LEU A 120 -3.23 -3.83 -2.15
C LEU A 120 -3.50 -2.75 -1.10
N ILE A 121 -2.50 -1.96 -0.71
CA ILE A 121 -2.71 -0.91 0.30
C ILE A 121 -3.57 0.24 -0.21
N ALA A 122 -3.64 0.47 -1.53
CA ALA A 122 -4.50 1.48 -2.14
C ALA A 122 -6.00 1.24 -1.86
N GLN A 123 -6.40 0.06 -1.40
CA GLN A 123 -7.79 -0.25 -0.99
C GLN A 123 -8.18 0.44 0.33
N TRP A 124 -7.21 0.93 1.11
CA TRP A 124 -7.43 1.68 2.35
C TRP A 124 -6.75 3.06 2.35
N PRO A 125 -7.12 3.97 1.42
CA PRO A 125 -6.56 5.31 1.38
C PRO A 125 -7.28 6.25 2.38
N PRO A 126 -6.76 7.48 2.59
CA PRO A 126 -7.41 8.50 3.43
C PRO A 126 -8.84 8.81 2.99
N ASN A 127 -9.70 9.24 3.91
CA ASN A 127 -11.06 9.65 3.57
C ASN A 127 -11.13 11.05 2.93
N PRO A 128 -12.06 11.31 1.98
CA PRO A 128 -12.96 10.34 1.36
C PRO A 128 -12.21 9.41 0.40
N ARG A 129 -12.20 8.09 0.69
CA ARG A 129 -11.24 7.09 0.16
C ARG A 129 -10.67 7.37 -1.23
N TYR A 130 -11.26 6.76 -2.25
CA TYR A 130 -10.64 6.68 -3.57
C TYR A 130 -10.57 8.06 -4.25
N ILE A 131 -11.50 8.96 -3.92
CA ILE A 131 -11.50 10.35 -4.38
C ILE A 131 -10.23 11.06 -3.90
N TRP A 132 -9.92 10.99 -2.61
CA TRP A 132 -8.73 11.61 -2.05
C TRP A 132 -7.46 11.07 -2.73
N LEU A 133 -7.39 9.74 -2.93
CA LEU A 133 -6.23 9.11 -3.56
C LEU A 133 -6.06 9.53 -5.02
N GLU A 134 -7.14 9.62 -5.79
CA GLU A 134 -7.13 10.08 -7.18
C GLU A 134 -6.65 11.52 -7.31
N GLU A 135 -7.10 12.40 -6.42
CA GLU A 135 -6.74 13.82 -6.44
C GLU A 135 -5.29 14.06 -6.00
N ASN A 136 -4.80 13.30 -5.03
CA ASN A 136 -3.51 13.56 -4.38
C ASN A 136 -2.37 12.64 -4.85
N CYS A 137 -2.69 11.46 -5.39
CA CYS A 137 -1.71 10.46 -5.81
C CYS A 137 -2.05 9.85 -7.20
N PRO A 138 -2.28 10.68 -8.23
CA PRO A 138 -2.80 10.21 -9.52
C PRO A 138 -1.88 9.21 -10.23
N LYS A 139 -0.55 9.33 -10.06
CA LYS A 139 0.38 8.40 -10.71
C LYS A 139 0.40 7.04 -10.02
N LEU A 140 0.33 6.99 -8.69
CA LEU A 140 0.16 5.74 -7.95
C LEU A 140 -1.19 5.08 -8.26
N VAL A 141 -2.26 5.86 -8.44
CA VAL A 141 -3.55 5.31 -8.90
C VAL A 141 -3.44 4.72 -10.30
N ASN A 142 -2.79 5.43 -11.23
CA ASN A 142 -2.54 4.91 -12.58
C ASN A 142 -1.72 3.61 -12.54
N ASN A 143 -0.66 3.56 -11.72
CA ASN A 143 0.14 2.35 -11.52
C ASN A 143 -0.70 1.20 -10.98
N THR A 144 -1.54 1.46 -9.97
CA THR A 144 -2.46 0.49 -9.38
C THR A 144 -3.39 -0.09 -10.44
N ARG A 145 -4.06 0.77 -11.22
CA ARG A 145 -4.93 0.33 -12.32
C ARG A 145 -4.19 -0.49 -13.36
N LYS A 146 -2.98 -0.08 -13.77
CA LYS A 146 -2.15 -0.83 -14.71
C LYS A 146 -1.77 -2.22 -14.17
N THR A 147 -1.38 -2.29 -12.90
CA THR A 147 -1.03 -3.54 -12.21
C THR A 147 -2.20 -4.53 -12.24
N LEU A 148 -3.40 -4.04 -11.95
CA LEU A 148 -4.61 -4.84 -11.90
C LEU A 148 -5.13 -5.31 -13.27
N LYS A 149 -4.59 -4.78 -14.38
CA LYS A 149 -4.87 -5.31 -15.73
C LYS A 149 -4.25 -6.68 -15.97
N SER A 150 -3.22 -7.07 -15.23
CA SER A 150 -2.69 -8.43 -15.28
C SER A 150 -3.78 -9.41 -14.88
N LYS A 151 -4.08 -10.40 -15.72
CA LYS A 151 -5.17 -11.35 -15.48
C LYS A 151 -5.04 -12.04 -14.11
N VAL A 152 -3.85 -12.54 -13.78
CA VAL A 152 -3.62 -13.29 -12.53
C VAL A 152 -3.77 -12.38 -11.31
N ILE A 153 -3.21 -11.17 -11.38
CA ILE A 153 -3.29 -10.21 -10.26
C ILE A 153 -4.73 -9.73 -10.09
N GLY A 154 -5.39 -9.33 -11.18
CA GLY A 154 -6.78 -8.86 -11.17
C GLY A 154 -7.76 -9.94 -10.70
N ASP A 155 -7.59 -11.19 -11.12
CA ASP A 155 -8.42 -12.31 -10.65
C ASP A 155 -8.22 -12.57 -9.15
N ALA A 156 -6.99 -12.48 -8.64
CA ALA A 156 -6.71 -12.61 -7.21
C ALA A 156 -7.36 -11.48 -6.39
N PHE A 157 -7.29 -10.23 -6.86
CA PHE A 157 -7.94 -9.09 -6.22
C PHE A 157 -9.47 -9.22 -6.23
N ARG A 158 -10.06 -9.63 -7.36
CA ARG A 158 -11.49 -9.93 -7.45
C ARG A 158 -11.93 -11.00 -6.46
N GLY A 159 -11.18 -12.11 -6.39
CA GLY A 159 -11.44 -13.21 -5.47
C GLY A 159 -11.36 -12.80 -4.00
N GLY A 160 -10.53 -11.80 -3.68
CA GLY A 160 -10.41 -11.20 -2.36
C GLY A 160 -11.40 -10.06 -2.05
N GLY A 161 -12.28 -9.70 -2.99
CA GLY A 161 -13.22 -8.59 -2.82
C GLY A 161 -12.60 -7.19 -2.93
N LEU A 162 -11.36 -7.08 -3.44
CA LEU A 162 -10.58 -5.84 -3.52
C LEU A 162 -10.79 -5.11 -4.85
N ASN A 163 -12.04 -4.71 -5.11
CA ASN A 163 -12.50 -4.28 -6.43
C ASN A 163 -12.39 -2.76 -6.71
N ALA A 164 -11.83 -1.97 -5.80
CA ALA A 164 -11.93 -0.50 -5.88
C ALA A 164 -11.31 0.13 -7.15
N PHE A 165 -10.35 -0.54 -7.77
CA PHE A 165 -9.59 -0.05 -8.94
C PHE A 165 -9.61 -1.02 -10.12
N LEU A 166 -10.52 -2.00 -10.10
CA LEU A 166 -10.70 -3.02 -11.15
C LEU A 166 -11.70 -2.59 -12.23
#